data_AF-A0A075HZ63-F1
#
_entry.id   AF-A0A075HZ63-F1
#
_cell.length_a   1.000
_cell.length_b   1.000
_cell.length_c   1.000
_cell.angle_alpha   90.00
_cell.angle_beta   90.00
_cell.angle_gamma   90.00
#
_symmetry.space_group_name_H-M   'P 1'
#
loop_
_entity.id
_entity.type
_entity.pdbx_description
1 polymer ?
#
loop_
_entity_poly.entity_id
_entity_poly.type
_entity_poly.pdbx_seq_one_letter_code
_entity_poly.pdbx_strand_id
1 'polypeptide(L)'
;MGCGHEGEADITKDLGKLSWKVEFAARWQAFDIRFEAYGKDIMDSVKVNDWVSDEILGFPHPHHVKYEMFLDKSGKKYQNLLEM
;
A
#
# COMPACT_ATOMS: atom_id res chain seq x y z
N MET A 1 11.90 -14.90 19.40
CA MET A 1 11.55 -16.29 19.00
C MET A 1 10.13 -16.53 19.49
N GLY A 2 9.23 -17.04 18.63
CA GLY A 2 7.77 -17.07 18.86
C GLY A 2 7.30 -18.07 19.92
N CYS A 3 5.99 -18.12 20.18
CA CYS A 3 5.35 -18.91 21.24
C CYS A 3 5.26 -20.44 20.99
N GLY A 4 5.86 -20.96 19.91
CA GLY A 4 5.86 -22.41 19.60
C GLY A 4 4.52 -22.98 19.11
N HIS A 5 3.54 -22.13 18.83
CA HIS A 5 2.23 -22.55 18.30
C HIS A 5 2.29 -22.74 16.78
N GLU A 6 1.77 -23.88 16.30
CA GLU A 6 1.58 -24.20 14.88
C GLU A 6 0.08 -24.45 14.60
N GLY A 7 -0.37 -24.14 13.39
CA GLY A 7 -1.76 -24.34 12.99
C GLY A 7 -1.98 -24.08 11.51
N GLU A 8 -3.14 -24.50 11.01
CA GLU A 8 -3.57 -24.30 9.62
C GLU A 8 -4.67 -23.23 9.55
N ALA A 9 -4.68 -22.46 8.47
CA ALA A 9 -5.71 -21.45 8.20
C ALA A 9 -6.23 -21.60 6.78
N ASP A 10 -7.55 -21.51 6.63
CA ASP A 10 -8.22 -21.50 5.33
C ASP A 10 -8.33 -20.07 4.82
N ILE A 11 -7.69 -19.80 3.67
CA ILE A 11 -7.64 -18.48 3.05
C ILE A 11 -9.01 -17.95 2.61
N THR A 12 -10.02 -18.82 2.49
CA THR A 12 -11.37 -18.42 2.06
C THR A 12 -12.26 -17.92 3.20
N LYS A 13 -11.82 -18.09 4.45
CA LYS A 13 -12.61 -17.76 5.65
C LYS A 13 -12.32 -16.37 6.24
N ASP A 14 -11.61 -15.51 5.51
CA ASP A 14 -11.25 -14.14 5.93
C ASP A 14 -10.53 -14.10 7.30
N LEU A 15 -9.73 -15.14 7.61
CA LEU A 15 -8.99 -15.26 8.86
C LEU A 15 -7.57 -14.65 8.78
N GLY A 16 -7.19 -14.13 7.62
CA GLY A 16 -5.86 -13.59 7.36
C GLY A 16 -5.94 -12.33 6.50
N LYS A 17 -4.91 -11.50 6.59
CA LYS A 17 -4.79 -10.28 5.79
C LYS A 17 -3.58 -10.37 4.88
N LEU A 18 -3.70 -9.86 3.66
CA LEU A 18 -2.55 -9.64 2.79
C LEU A 18 -1.53 -8.71 3.46
N SER A 19 -0.25 -8.95 3.20
CA SER A 19 0.80 -8.04 3.59
C SER A 19 0.63 -6.70 2.88
N TRP A 20 0.93 -5.61 3.57
CA TRP A 20 0.82 -4.23 3.08
C TRP A 20 1.50 -4.01 1.70
N LYS A 21 2.61 -4.70 1.44
CA LYS A 21 3.36 -4.59 0.17
C LYS A 21 2.75 -5.33 -1.02
N VAL A 22 1.65 -6.06 -0.80
CA VAL A 22 0.94 -6.87 -1.83
C VAL A 22 -0.54 -6.46 -1.91
N GLU A 23 -1.08 -5.90 -0.84
CA GLU A 23 -2.48 -5.50 -0.73
C GLU A 23 -2.90 -4.49 -1.81
N PHE A 24 -2.03 -3.53 -2.21
CA PHE A 24 -2.42 -2.56 -3.23
C PHE A 24 -2.51 -3.19 -4.62
N ALA A 25 -1.55 -4.02 -5.00
CA ALA A 25 -1.56 -4.73 -6.28
C ALA A 25 -2.84 -5.58 -6.44
N ALA A 26 -3.19 -6.33 -5.39
CA ALA A 26 -4.42 -7.11 -5.37
C ALA A 26 -5.68 -6.23 -5.51
N ARG A 27 -5.70 -5.08 -4.81
CA ARG A 27 -6.81 -4.11 -4.88
C ARG A 27 -6.94 -3.48 -6.26
N TRP A 28 -5.82 -3.15 -6.92
CA TRP A 28 -5.83 -2.57 -8.26
C TRP A 28 -6.45 -3.52 -9.28
N GLN A 29 -6.05 -4.79 -9.24
CA GLN A 29 -6.62 -5.83 -10.09
C GLN A 29 -8.11 -6.07 -9.77
N ALA A 30 -8.47 -6.18 -8.49
CA ALA A 30 -9.83 -6.50 -8.07
C ALA A 30 -10.86 -5.44 -8.48
N PHE A 31 -10.48 -4.16 -8.49
CA PHE A 31 -11.38 -3.04 -8.78
C PHE A 31 -11.10 -2.32 -10.10
N ASP A 32 -10.24 -2.89 -10.95
CA ASP A 32 -9.83 -2.29 -12.22
C ASP A 32 -9.29 -0.84 -12.07
N ILE A 33 -8.48 -0.59 -11.05
CA ILE A 33 -7.98 0.75 -10.75
C ILE A 33 -6.96 1.16 -11.83
N ARG A 34 -7.26 2.26 -12.53
CA ARG A 34 -6.39 2.80 -13.60
C ARG A 34 -5.58 4.02 -13.18
N PHE A 35 -5.93 4.64 -12.06
CA PHE A 35 -5.23 5.80 -11.51
C PHE A 35 -5.26 5.80 -9.98
N GLU A 36 -4.13 6.07 -9.34
CA GLU A 36 -4.06 6.29 -7.90
C GLU A 36 -2.96 7.30 -7.52
N ALA A 37 -3.33 8.36 -6.80
CA ALA A 37 -2.38 9.32 -6.26
C ALA A 37 -1.82 8.84 -4.91
N TYR A 38 -0.55 9.12 -4.63
CA TYR A 38 0.10 8.70 -3.40
C TYR A 38 1.02 9.77 -2.80
N GLY A 39 1.19 9.70 -1.47
CA GLY A 39 2.08 10.57 -0.72
C GLY A 39 3.52 10.08 -0.78
N LYS A 40 4.48 11.01 -0.78
CA LYS A 40 5.92 10.69 -0.80
C LYS A 40 6.37 9.71 0.30
N ASP A 41 5.67 9.67 1.43
CA ASP A 41 5.93 8.75 2.55
C ASP A 41 5.70 7.28 2.21
N ILE A 42 4.84 6.97 1.25
CA ILE A 42 4.53 5.57 0.87
C ILE A 42 5.14 5.16 -0.47
N MET A 43 6.02 5.97 -1.05
CA MET A 43 6.61 5.75 -2.38
C MET A 43 7.26 4.36 -2.52
N ASP A 44 8.01 3.91 -1.53
CA ASP A 44 8.67 2.61 -1.59
C ASP A 44 7.67 1.44 -1.53
N SER A 45 6.51 1.65 -0.89
CA SER A 45 5.43 0.66 -0.90
C SER A 45 4.74 0.58 -2.26
N VAL A 46 4.54 1.73 -2.91
CA VAL A 46 3.95 1.78 -4.26
C VAL A 46 4.85 1.06 -5.26
N LYS A 47 6.15 1.36 -5.28
CA LYS A 47 7.11 0.69 -6.19
C LYS A 47 7.11 -0.84 -6.08
N VAL A 48 7.01 -1.37 -4.86
CA VAL A 48 6.94 -2.83 -4.68
C VAL A 48 5.62 -3.38 -5.20
N ASN A 49 4.50 -2.69 -4.96
CA ASN A 49 3.21 -3.12 -5.47
C ASN A 49 3.13 -2.99 -7.00
N ASP A 50 3.76 -2.00 -7.64
CA ASP A 50 3.83 -1.88 -9.10
C ASP A 50 4.45 -3.15 -9.69
N TRP A 51 5.61 -3.54 -9.15
CA TRP A 51 6.30 -4.77 -9.54
C TRP A 51 5.45 -6.02 -9.30
N VAL A 52 4.77 -6.12 -8.14
CA VAL A 52 3.86 -7.24 -7.87
C VAL A 52 2.70 -7.28 -8.86
N SER A 53 2.10 -6.12 -9.17
CA SER A 53 0.97 -6.01 -10.09
C SER A 53 1.34 -6.49 -11.49
N ASP A 54 2.47 -6.01 -12.00
CA ASP A 54 2.92 -6.34 -13.36
C ASP A 54 3.45 -7.78 -13.45
N GLU A 55 4.34 -8.18 -12.54
CA GLU A 55 5.12 -9.42 -12.67
C GLU A 55 4.45 -10.65 -12.04
N ILE A 56 3.64 -10.45 -11.00
CA ILE A 56 3.00 -11.55 -10.28
C ILE A 56 1.53 -11.69 -10.66
N LEU A 57 0.81 -10.57 -10.74
CA LEU A 57 -0.64 -10.58 -11.03
C LEU A 57 -0.96 -10.44 -12.53
N GLY A 58 0.00 -10.03 -13.35
CA GLY A 58 -0.21 -9.78 -14.78
C GLY A 58 -1.23 -8.67 -15.06
N PHE A 59 -1.40 -7.75 -14.11
CA PHE A 59 -2.31 -6.61 -14.22
C PHE A 59 -1.48 -5.32 -14.27
N PRO A 60 -1.58 -4.51 -15.33
CA PRO A 60 -0.81 -3.28 -15.43
C PRO A 60 -1.10 -2.36 -14.23
N HIS A 61 -0.05 -1.97 -13.51
CA HIS A 61 -0.19 -1.04 -12.40
C HIS A 61 -0.84 0.30 -12.84
N PRO A 62 -1.53 1.01 -11.93
CA PRO A 62 -2.21 2.26 -12.26
C PRO A 62 -1.24 3.38 -12.64
N HIS A 63 -1.74 4.39 -13.34
CA HIS A 63 -1.03 5.65 -13.43
C HIS A 63 -1.00 6.35 -12.06
N HIS A 64 0.16 6.92 -11.72
CA HIS A 64 0.35 7.54 -10.42
C HIS A 64 0.63 9.05 -10.48
N VAL A 65 0.11 9.76 -9.47
CA VAL A 65 0.51 11.14 -9.16
C VAL A 65 1.05 11.19 -7.73
N LYS A 66 2.28 11.66 -7.59
CA LYS A 66 2.91 11.84 -6.28
C LYS A 66 2.64 13.23 -5.75
N TYR A 67 2.12 13.34 -4.53
CA TYR A 67 2.05 14.59 -3.78
C TYR A 67 3.13 14.65 -2.67
N GLU A 68 3.62 15.86 -2.40
CA GLU A 68 4.60 16.13 -1.35
C GLU A 68 3.93 16.29 0.03
N MET A 69 4.74 16.28 1.09
CA MET A 69 4.24 16.46 2.45
C MET A 69 3.90 17.93 2.72
N PHE A 70 2.86 18.15 3.52
CA PHE A 70 2.59 19.47 4.10
C PHE A 70 3.65 19.76 5.17
N LEU A 71 4.31 20.91 5.04
CA LEU A 71 5.32 21.38 5.97
C LEU A 71 4.84 22.66 6.64
N ASP A 72 5.12 22.80 7.94
CA ASP A 72 4.89 24.04 8.67
C ASP A 72 5.82 25.17 8.22
N LYS A 73 5.61 26.37 8.74
CA LYS A 73 6.44 27.55 8.43
C LYS A 73 7.93 27.35 8.78
N SER A 74 8.25 26.39 9.64
CA SER A 74 9.60 26.04 10.07
C SER A 74 10.19 24.87 9.26
N GLY A 75 9.46 24.32 8.28
CA GLY A 75 9.88 23.19 7.45
C GLY A 75 9.67 21.80 8.07
N LYS A 76 8.96 21.70 9.20
CA LYS A 76 8.65 20.41 9.85
C LYS A 76 7.35 19.82 9.32
N LYS A 77 7.29 18.51 9.18
CA LYS A 77 6.07 17.79 8.76
C LYS A 77 4.94 18.05 9.76
N TYR A 78 3.77 18.47 9.26
CA TYR A 78 2.56 18.50 10.08
C TYR A 78 2.18 17.08 10.53
N GLN A 79 1.96 16.90 11.83
CA GLN A 79 1.45 15.64 12.38
C GLN A 79 -0.05 15.66 12.65
N ASN A 80 -0.64 16.86 12.74
CA ASN A 80 -2.06 17.07 12.98
C ASN A 80 -2.61 18.11 11.99
N LEU A 81 -3.61 17.72 11.19
CA LEU A 81 -4.25 18.58 10.19
C LEU A 81 -5.25 19.57 10.81
N LEU A 82 -5.69 19.35 12.06
CA LEU A 82 -6.58 20.27 12.78
C LEU A 82 -5.88 21.53 13.28
N GLU A 83 -4.55 21.58 13.22
CA GLU A 83 -3.71 22.72 13.64
C GLU A 83 -3.12 23.49 12.43
N MET A 84 -3.65 23.22 11.22
CA MET A 84 -3.36 24.00 10.00
C MET A 84 -4.19 25.27 9.94
#